data_AF-A0A8S3ZG22-F1
#
_entry.id   AF-A0A8S3ZG22-F1
#
_cell.length_a   1.000
_cell.length_b   1.000
_cell.length_c   1.000
_cell.angle_alpha   90.00
_cell.angle_beta   90.00
_cell.angle_gamma   90.00
#
_symmetry.space_group_name_H-M   'P 1'
#
loop_
_entity.id
_entity.type
_entity.pdbx_description
1 polymer ?
#
loop_
_entity_poly.entity_id
_entity_poly.type
_entity_poly.pdbx_seq_one_letter_code
_entity_poly.pdbx_strand_id
1 'polypeptide(L)' 'LRQNLHFVHWNQEGWKTGLCSVAAVGQPYNLLTLANNTCVHNSFSEIRDRFNKLYKRK' A
#
# COMPACT_ATOMS: atom_id res chain seq x y z
N LEU A 1 10.04 -11.06 9.30
CA LEU A 1 9.24 -9.99 8.66
C LEU A 1 8.24 -9.38 9.65
N ARG A 2 7.31 -10.16 10.20
CA ARG A 2 6.19 -9.67 11.03
C ARG A 2 6.60 -8.82 12.25
N GLN A 3 7.66 -9.19 12.95
CA GLN A 3 8.19 -8.44 14.11
C GLN A 3 8.72 -7.04 13.77
N ASN A 4 9.08 -6.80 12.50
CA ASN A 4 9.64 -5.53 12.03
C ASN A 4 8.58 -4.64 11.35
N LEU A 5 7.33 -5.09 11.27
CA LEU A 5 6.24 -4.32 10.66
C LEU A 5 5.51 -3.51 11.73
N HIS A 6 5.26 -2.24 11.43
CA HIS A 6 4.52 -1.35 12.32
C HIS A 6 3.02 -1.45 12.04
N PHE A 7 2.32 -2.23 12.85
CA PHE A 7 0.86 -2.32 12.80
C PHE A 7 0.20 -1.29 13.72
N VAL A 8 -1.00 -0.87 13.33
CA VAL A 8 -1.86 -0.01 14.15
C VAL A 8 -2.25 -0.70 15.45
N HIS A 9 -2.26 0.03 16.57
CA HIS A 9 -2.50 -0.53 17.92
C HIS A 9 -3.80 -1.34 18.03
N TRP A 10 -4.83 -0.99 17.27
CA TRP A 10 -6.12 -1.67 17.27
C TRP A 10 -6.19 -2.92 16.38
N ASN A 11 -5.17 -3.23 15.59
CA ASN A 11 -5.11 -4.44 14.76
C ASN A 11 -3.67 -4.93 14.53
N GLN A 12 -3.12 -5.63 15.53
CA GLN A 12 -1.78 -6.23 15.50
C GLN A 12 -1.72 -7.52 14.65
N GLU A 13 -2.87 -8.11 14.33
CA GLU A 13 -3.02 -9.30 13.49
C GLU A 13 -3.40 -8.94 12.03
N GLY A 14 -3.19 -7.69 11.60
CA GLY A 14 -3.53 -7.18 10.26
C GLY A 14 -2.67 -7.76 9.13
N TRP A 15 -2.25 -9.02 9.23
CA TRP A 15 -1.39 -9.75 8.31
C TRP A 15 -2.08 -11.02 7.83
N LYS A 16 -2.06 -11.25 6.52
CA LYS A 16 -2.60 -12.48 5.92
C LYS A 16 -1.72 -12.96 4.78
N THR A 17 -1.49 -14.26 4.72
CA THR A 17 -0.76 -14.93 3.63
C THR A 17 -1.68 -15.87 2.88
N GLY A 18 -1.64 -15.84 1.56
CA GLY A 18 -2.28 -16.82 0.69
C GLY A 18 -1.22 -17.53 -0.15
N LEU A 19 -1.38 -18.84 -0.35
CA LEU A 19 -0.54 -19.64 -1.22
C LEU A 19 -1.27 -19.88 -2.55
N CYS A 20 -0.53 -19.73 -3.65
CA CYS A 20 -1.02 -20.03 -5.00
C CYS A 20 -0.15 -21.15 -5.58
N SER A 21 -0.78 -22.18 -6.13
CA SER A 21 -0.07 -23.31 -6.77
C SER A 21 0.47 -22.98 -8.16
N VAL A 22 -0.02 -21.90 -8.77
CA VAL A 22 0.35 -21.46 -10.12
C VAL A 22 1.12 -20.14 -10.01
N ALA A 23 2.37 -20.12 -10.47
CA ALA A 23 3.16 -18.90 -10.59
C ALA A 23 2.68 -18.03 -11.77
N ALA A 24 3.07 -16.75 -11.81
CA ALA A 24 2.74 -15.94 -13.00
C ALA A 24 3.64 -16.33 -14.18
N VAL A 25 3.17 -16.06 -15.38
CA VAL A 25 3.83 -16.44 -16.63
C VAL A 25 5.29 -15.94 -16.66
N GLY A 26 6.22 -16.86 -16.95
CA GLY A 26 7.64 -16.55 -17.10
C GLY A 26 8.44 -16.43 -15.80
N GLN A 27 7.83 -16.70 -14.64
CA GLN A 27 8.52 -16.69 -13.34
C GLN A 27 8.34 -18.04 -12.63
N PRO A 28 9.41 -18.62 -12.04
CA PRO A 28 9.31 -19.88 -11.32
C PRO A 28 8.55 -19.74 -9.99
N TYR A 29 8.64 -18.57 -9.35
CA TYR A 29 7.94 -18.23 -8.10
C TYR A 29 7.66 -16.73 -8.07
N ASN A 30 6.53 -16.32 -7.49
CA ASN A 30 6.16 -14.92 -7.34
C ASN A 30 5.59 -14.61 -5.95
N LEU A 31 5.73 -13.35 -5.53
CA LEU A 31 5.15 -12.82 -4.30
C LEU A 31 4.39 -11.53 -4.60
N LEU A 32 3.11 -11.49 -4.24
CA LEU A 32 2.31 -10.28 -4.25
C LEU A 32 2.15 -9.77 -2.81
N THR A 33 2.35 -8.47 -2.60
CA THR A 33 2.08 -7.80 -1.32
C THR A 33 0.98 -6.75 -1.51
N LEU A 34 -0.07 -6.83 -0.71
CA LEU A 34 -1.10 -5.81 -0.59
C LEU A 34 -0.99 -5.18 0.79
N ALA A 35 -0.75 -3.87 0.84
CA ALA A 35 -0.57 -3.14 2.09
C ALA A 35 -1.50 -1.92 2.12
N ASN A 36 -2.44 -1.92 3.07
CA ASN A 36 -3.30 -0.77 3.35
C ASN A 36 -2.58 0.16 4.33
N ASN A 37 -1.71 1.03 3.80
CA ASN A 37 -0.88 1.92 4.59
C ASN A 37 -1.45 3.34 4.62
N THR A 38 -1.36 4.00 5.78
CA THR A 38 -1.75 5.41 5.92
C THR A 38 -0.83 6.37 5.16
N CYS A 39 0.39 5.96 4.81
CA CYS A 39 1.35 6.80 4.09
C CYS A 39 0.88 7.23 2.68
N VAL A 40 -0.12 6.55 2.11
CA VAL A 40 -0.75 6.97 0.83
C VAL A 40 -1.35 8.37 0.90
N HIS A 41 -1.68 8.86 2.10
CA HIS A 41 -2.09 10.24 2.36
C HIS A 41 -1.14 11.28 1.77
N ASN A 42 0.18 11.00 1.76
CA ASN A 42 1.17 11.92 1.23
C ASN A 42 0.97 12.15 -0.28
N SER A 43 0.80 11.06 -1.04
CA SER A 43 0.52 11.12 -2.47
C SER A 43 -0.78 11.90 -2.76
N PHE A 44 -1.84 11.65 -1.98
CA PHE A 44 -3.11 12.37 -2.16
C PHE A 44 -3.01 13.85 -1.77
N SER A 45 -2.26 14.18 -0.73
CA SER A 45 -2.02 15.57 -0.34
C SER A 45 -1.31 16.35 -1.44
N GLU A 46 -0.29 15.77 -2.08
CA GLU A 46 0.39 16.41 -3.21
C GLU A 46 -0.52 16.63 -4.42
N ILE A 47 -1.42 15.68 -4.71
CA ILE A 47 -2.42 15.82 -5.77
C ILE A 47 -3.37 16.97 -5.43
N ARG A 48 -3.91 16.99 -4.21
CA ARG A 48 -4.80 18.05 -3.72
C ARG A 48 -4.12 19.42 -3.78
N ASP A 49 -2.86 19.52 -3.38
CA ASP A 49 -2.15 20.79 -3.31
C ASP A 49 -1.86 21.34 -4.72
N ARG A 50 -1.51 20.47 -5.67
CA ARG A 50 -1.38 20.84 -7.10
C ARG A 50 -2.72 21.28 -7.68
N PHE A 51 -3.79 20.55 -7.40
CA PHE A 51 -5.15 20.92 -7.79
C PHE A 51 -5.51 22.32 -7.27
N ASN A 52 -5.31 22.58 -5.98
CA ASN A 52 -5.62 23.86 -5.36
C ASN A 52 -4.83 25.03 -5.96
N LYS A 53 -3.55 24.82 -6.32
CA LYS A 53 -2.73 25.84 -6.98
C LYS A 53 -3.31 26.26 -8.34
N LEU A 54 -3.84 25.31 -9.11
CA LEU A 54 -4.46 25.59 -10.40
C LEU A 54 -5.86 26.18 -10.24
N TYR A 55 -6.64 25.63 -9.32
CA TYR A 55 -8.02 26.05 -9.09
C TYR A 55 -8.10 27.49 -8.58
N LYS A 56 -7.21 27.91 -7.67
CA LYS A 56 -7.16 29.28 -7.12
C LYS A 56 -6.74 30.36 -8.13
N ARG A 57 -6.29 29.96 -9.33
CA ARG A 57 -5.93 30.89 -10.42
C ARG A 57 -7.10 31.12 -11.39
N LYS A 58 -8.24 30.45 -11.19
CA LYS A 58 -9.53 30.87 -11.72
C LYS A 58 -10.12 31.93 -10.80
#